data_AF-A0A965XZX6-F1
#
_entry.id   AF-A0A965XZX6-F1
#
_cell.length_a   1.000
_cell.length_b   1.000
_cell.length_c   1.000
_cell.angle_alpha   90.00
_cell.angle_beta   90.00
_cell.angle_gamma   90.00
#
_symmetry.space_group_name_H-M   'P 1'
#
loop_
_entity.id
_entity.type
_entity.pdbx_description
1 polymer ?
#
loop_
_entity_poly.entity_id
_entity_poly.type
_entity_poly.pdbx_seq_one_letter_code
_entity_poly.pdbx_strand_id
1 'polypeptide(L)'
;MRGEREESSFQLIHVNIYDNIILMSYNLINRMNDRGNAFMGKVCYHCGTAHDGGHFCNNCGTNLNPPRDVYFVDESCGDCDASLPRWARFCPNCGRPFGFTEPISPDRVARRNKGLVAGALFFSVVFLAIPLIISLAEDSIPIQYALIAAAALITLIWIITVIRWERGKYKDGTVIRHTSEERTRSERDISNTTASGKAKRINIAYTLYSTYVQYDDGTTDTFNLENPANHIQLAIGDRVRYYTSTRTYRKM
;
A
#
# COMPACT_ATOMS: atom_id res chain seq x y z
N MET A 1 56.41 11.43 -59.50
CA MET A 1 55.60 12.28 -58.61
C MET A 1 54.13 11.82 -58.55
N ARG A 2 53.86 10.54 -58.28
CA ARG A 2 52.48 9.99 -58.24
C ARG A 2 52.17 9.21 -56.96
N GLY A 3 53.16 9.00 -56.07
CA GLY A 3 53.01 8.20 -54.84
C GLY A 3 52.67 8.99 -53.58
N GLU A 4 53.10 10.25 -53.44
CA GLU A 4 52.91 11.02 -52.18
C GLU A 4 51.54 11.71 -52.05
N ARG A 5 50.77 11.79 -53.14
CA ARG A 5 49.45 12.45 -53.15
C ARG A 5 48.29 11.52 -52.71
N GLU A 6 48.49 10.21 -52.77
CA GLU A 6 47.46 9.24 -52.33
C GLU A 6 47.49 8.99 -50.82
N GLU A 7 48.66 8.98 -50.17
CA GLU A 7 48.75 8.78 -48.70
C GLU A 7 48.15 9.93 -47.89
N SER A 8 48.33 11.17 -48.33
CA SER A 8 47.76 12.35 -47.67
C SER A 8 46.23 12.42 -47.80
N SER A 9 45.70 11.96 -48.93
CA SER A 9 44.26 11.87 -49.17
C SER A 9 43.60 10.77 -48.32
N PHE A 10 44.28 9.62 -48.16
CA PHE A 10 43.78 8.49 -47.37
C PHE A 10 43.77 8.78 -45.86
N GLN A 11 44.80 9.47 -45.34
CA GLN A 11 44.87 9.91 -43.95
C GLN A 11 43.76 10.95 -43.61
N LEU A 12 43.51 11.93 -44.48
CA LEU A 12 42.46 12.94 -44.27
C LEU A 12 41.04 12.35 -44.32
N ILE A 13 40.79 11.34 -45.16
CA ILE A 13 39.50 10.64 -45.24
C ILE A 13 39.26 9.81 -43.95
N HIS A 14 40.29 9.13 -43.43
CA HIS A 14 40.17 8.33 -42.21
C HIS A 14 39.85 9.18 -40.97
N VAL A 15 40.51 10.33 -40.78
CA VAL A 15 40.26 11.21 -39.60
C VAL A 15 38.82 11.74 -39.61
N ASN A 16 38.31 12.15 -40.78
CA ASN A 16 36.96 12.70 -40.92
C ASN A 16 35.86 11.64 -40.72
N ILE A 17 36.14 10.37 -41.06
CA ILE A 17 35.20 9.26 -40.83
C ILE A 17 35.14 8.90 -39.35
N TYR A 18 36.27 8.86 -38.63
CA TYR A 18 36.28 8.59 -37.19
C TYR A 18 35.56 9.67 -36.37
N ASP A 19 35.78 10.94 -36.68
CA ASP A 19 35.10 12.05 -35.99
C ASP A 19 33.58 12.05 -36.26
N ASN A 20 33.16 11.76 -37.50
CA ASN A 20 31.74 11.62 -37.83
C ASN A 20 31.10 10.40 -37.16
N ILE A 21 31.80 9.27 -37.05
CA ILE A 21 31.28 8.08 -36.35
C ILE A 21 31.17 8.35 -34.84
N ILE A 22 32.14 9.03 -34.23
CA ILE A 22 32.09 9.39 -32.81
C ILE A 22 30.94 10.39 -32.53
N LEU A 23 30.77 11.41 -33.37
CA LEU A 23 29.64 12.35 -33.27
C LEU A 23 28.30 11.64 -33.51
N MET A 24 28.22 10.72 -34.46
CA MET A 24 27.00 9.96 -34.72
C MET A 24 26.69 9.02 -33.54
N SER A 25 27.70 8.42 -32.92
CA SER A 25 27.57 7.58 -31.72
C SER A 25 27.11 8.38 -30.50
N TYR A 26 27.70 9.55 -30.26
CA TYR A 26 27.31 10.45 -29.17
C TYR A 26 25.87 10.95 -29.35
N ASN A 27 25.49 11.32 -30.57
CA ASN A 27 24.12 11.71 -30.91
C ASN A 27 23.13 10.53 -30.84
N LEU A 28 23.55 9.30 -31.15
CA LEU A 28 22.71 8.11 -31.02
C LEU A 28 22.47 7.77 -29.53
N ILE A 29 23.51 7.84 -28.70
CA ILE A 29 23.44 7.62 -27.25
C ILE A 29 22.53 8.67 -26.60
N ASN A 30 22.65 9.95 -26.96
CA ASN A 30 21.75 11.01 -26.47
C ASN A 30 20.30 10.77 -26.93
N ARG A 31 20.09 10.38 -28.20
CA ARG A 31 18.76 9.99 -28.70
C ARG A 31 18.19 8.74 -28.03
N MET A 32 19.02 7.82 -27.54
CA MET A 32 18.56 6.66 -26.77
C MET A 32 18.22 7.03 -25.32
N ASN A 33 18.98 7.96 -24.71
CA ASN A 33 18.68 8.52 -23.39
C ASN A 33 17.38 9.33 -23.40
N ASP A 34 17.12 10.08 -24.48
CA ASP A 34 15.86 10.80 -24.69
C ASP A 34 14.68 9.86 -24.97
N ARG A 35 14.91 8.72 -25.66
CA ARG A 35 13.85 7.71 -25.92
C ARG A 35 13.46 6.90 -24.69
N GLY A 36 14.32 6.80 -23.66
CA GLY A 36 13.93 6.30 -22.35
C GLY A 36 12.96 7.22 -21.60
N ASN A 37 12.83 8.48 -22.06
CA ASN A 37 12.04 9.54 -21.43
C ASN A 37 10.87 10.04 -22.30
N ALA A 38 10.65 9.45 -23.48
CA ALA A 38 9.72 9.95 -24.50
C ALA A 38 8.43 9.13 -24.64
N PHE A 39 7.97 8.48 -23.57
CA PHE A 39 6.60 7.98 -23.46
C PHE A 39 5.96 8.50 -22.19
N MET A 40 5.76 9.82 -22.12
CA MET A 40 5.18 10.47 -20.97
C MET A 40 4.07 11.42 -21.39
N GLY A 41 2.86 10.87 -21.53
CA GLY A 41 1.72 11.67 -21.12
C GLY A 41 1.95 11.99 -19.65
N LYS A 42 2.24 13.25 -19.33
CA LYS A 42 2.48 13.66 -17.93
C LYS A 42 1.19 13.33 -17.19
N VAL A 43 1.28 12.49 -16.17
CA VAL A 43 0.10 12.04 -15.44
C VAL A 43 -0.09 12.98 -14.26
N CYS A 44 -1.33 13.40 -13.99
CA CYS A 44 -1.59 14.20 -12.81
C CYS A 44 -1.26 13.35 -11.57
N TYR A 45 -0.29 13.80 -10.78
CA TYR A 45 0.15 13.09 -9.58
C TYR A 45 -0.95 12.91 -8.53
N HIS A 46 -2.08 13.62 -8.65
CA HIS A 46 -3.20 13.52 -7.72
C HIS A 46 -4.36 12.62 -8.21
N CYS A 47 -4.81 12.76 -9.46
CA CYS A 47 -5.98 12.02 -9.96
C CYS A 47 -5.68 10.95 -11.02
N GLY A 48 -4.45 10.89 -11.56
CA GLY A 48 -4.07 9.90 -12.56
C GLY A 48 -4.52 10.22 -13.99
N THR A 49 -5.17 11.37 -14.21
CA THR A 49 -5.54 11.80 -15.57
C THR A 49 -4.31 12.27 -16.34
N ALA A 50 -4.17 11.81 -17.58
CA ALA A 50 -3.15 12.30 -18.49
C ALA A 50 -3.34 13.79 -18.79
N HIS A 51 -2.25 14.53 -18.90
CA HIS A 51 -2.25 15.93 -19.28
C HIS A 51 -1.04 16.25 -20.16
N ASP A 52 -1.22 17.24 -21.03
CA ASP A 52 -0.19 17.65 -21.98
C ASP A 52 0.70 18.79 -21.43
N GLY A 53 0.40 19.28 -20.22
CA GLY A 53 1.09 20.39 -19.56
C GLY A 53 0.11 21.37 -18.92
N GLY A 54 0.62 22.51 -18.46
CA GLY A 54 -0.17 23.56 -17.78
C GLY A 54 0.10 23.66 -16.29
N HIS A 55 -0.42 24.71 -15.66
CA HIS A 55 -0.27 24.93 -14.22
C HIS A 55 -1.22 24.08 -13.38
N PHE A 56 -2.39 23.71 -13.91
CA PHE A 56 -3.41 22.96 -13.17
C PHE A 56 -3.98 21.82 -14.01
N CYS A 57 -4.39 20.74 -13.35
CA CYS A 57 -5.04 19.59 -13.98
C CYS A 57 -6.48 19.96 -14.37
N ASN A 58 -6.83 19.74 -15.64
CA ASN A 58 -8.19 20.00 -16.15
C ASN A 58 -9.28 19.12 -15.51
N ASN A 59 -8.92 17.98 -14.92
CA ASN A 59 -9.88 17.07 -14.30
C ASN A 59 -10.11 17.35 -12.81
N CYS A 60 -9.04 17.61 -12.04
CA CYS A 60 -9.14 17.74 -10.58
C CYS A 60 -8.64 19.07 -10.01
N GLY A 61 -8.17 20.00 -10.86
CA GLY A 61 -7.68 21.31 -10.44
C GLY A 61 -6.34 21.31 -9.70
N THR A 62 -5.69 20.15 -9.53
CA THR A 62 -4.40 20.07 -8.84
C THR A 62 -3.30 20.80 -9.62
N ASN A 63 -2.47 21.56 -8.92
CA ASN A 63 -1.30 22.20 -9.51
C ASN A 63 -0.32 21.14 -10.05
N LEU A 64 0.05 21.17 -11.32
CA LEU A 64 0.92 20.17 -11.94
C LEU A 64 2.41 20.44 -11.73
N ASN A 65 2.75 21.62 -11.21
CA ASN A 65 4.11 22.06 -10.94
C ASN A 65 4.22 22.62 -9.51
N PRO A 66 4.13 21.75 -8.47
CA PRO A 66 4.25 22.18 -7.09
C PRO A 66 5.66 22.73 -6.81
N PRO A 67 5.81 23.63 -5.83
CA PRO A 67 7.11 24.17 -5.47
C PRO A 67 8.04 23.06 -4.94
N ARG A 68 9.36 23.28 -5.10
CA ARG A 68 10.39 22.23 -4.89
C ARG A 68 10.49 21.71 -3.45
N ASP A 69 10.04 22.49 -2.48
CA ASP A 69 9.93 22.14 -1.05
C ASP A 69 8.92 21.01 -0.78
N VAL A 70 8.03 20.75 -1.73
CA VAL A 70 7.01 19.69 -1.66
C VAL A 70 7.58 18.32 -2.04
N TYR A 71 8.76 18.24 -2.66
CA TYR A 71 9.37 16.96 -3.05
C TYR A 71 10.14 16.34 -1.88
N PHE A 72 10.06 15.01 -1.72
CA PHE A 72 10.96 14.30 -0.83
C PHE A 72 12.35 14.24 -1.46
N VAL A 73 13.39 14.45 -0.66
CA VAL A 73 14.78 14.32 -1.12
C VAL A 73 15.15 12.84 -1.33
N ASP A 74 14.42 11.92 -0.67
CA ASP A 74 14.80 10.51 -0.53
C ASP A 74 13.79 9.50 -1.13
N GLU A 75 12.70 9.94 -1.77
CA GLU A 75 11.71 9.03 -2.37
C GLU A 75 11.63 9.18 -3.91
N SER A 76 12.05 8.14 -4.63
CA SER A 76 11.94 8.01 -6.08
C SER A 76 10.86 6.99 -6.48
N CYS A 77 10.34 7.12 -7.70
CA CYS A 77 9.46 6.09 -8.27
C CYS A 77 10.21 4.78 -8.45
N GLY A 78 9.80 3.71 -7.75
CA GLY A 78 10.44 2.39 -7.90
C GLY A 78 10.36 1.73 -9.30
N ASP A 79 9.64 2.33 -10.26
CA ASP A 79 9.55 1.83 -11.65
C ASP A 79 10.31 2.73 -12.66
N CYS A 80 10.47 4.03 -12.39
CA CYS A 80 11.10 4.96 -13.34
C CYS A 80 11.99 6.04 -12.69
N ASP A 81 12.28 5.89 -11.40
CA ASP A 81 13.13 6.73 -10.55
C ASP A 81 12.82 8.23 -10.52
N ALA A 82 11.67 8.65 -11.05
CA ALA A 82 11.23 10.03 -10.98
C ALA A 82 10.99 10.49 -9.53
N SER A 83 11.42 11.71 -9.22
CA SER A 83 11.16 12.34 -7.92
C SER A 83 9.66 12.59 -7.73
N LEU A 84 9.15 12.22 -6.56
CA LEU A 84 7.73 12.28 -6.25
C LEU A 84 7.43 13.43 -5.27
N PRO A 85 6.38 14.24 -5.53
CA PRO A 85 5.89 15.17 -4.53
C PRO A 85 5.28 14.40 -3.35
N ARG A 86 5.32 14.99 -2.14
CA ARG A 86 4.92 14.38 -0.84
C ARG A 86 3.55 13.70 -0.81
N TRP A 87 2.67 14.04 -1.74
CA TRP A 87 1.27 13.62 -1.77
C TRP A 87 0.90 12.97 -3.12
N ALA A 88 1.89 12.56 -3.90
CA ALA A 88 1.68 11.88 -5.18
C ALA A 88 0.95 10.55 -4.97
N ARG A 89 -0.25 10.43 -5.56
CA ARG A 89 -0.99 9.18 -5.73
C ARG A 89 -0.62 8.44 -7.01
N PHE A 90 -0.02 9.15 -7.96
CA PHE A 90 0.45 8.61 -9.23
C PHE A 90 1.82 9.19 -9.55
N CYS A 91 2.67 8.41 -10.21
CA CYS A 91 3.91 8.90 -10.76
C CYS A 91 3.60 9.89 -11.88
N PRO A 92 4.06 11.15 -11.80
CA PRO A 92 3.85 12.09 -12.89
C PRO A 92 4.59 11.67 -14.16
N ASN A 93 5.61 10.82 -13.99
CA ASN A 93 6.45 10.29 -15.05
C ASN A 93 5.82 9.06 -15.73
N CYS A 94 5.76 7.91 -15.06
CA CYS A 94 5.28 6.66 -15.64
C CYS A 94 3.80 6.35 -15.38
N GLY A 95 3.06 7.19 -14.65
CA GLY A 95 1.65 6.95 -14.32
C GLY A 95 1.40 5.86 -13.28
N ARG A 96 2.46 5.22 -12.74
CA ARG A 96 2.33 4.18 -11.71
C ARG A 96 1.55 4.71 -10.50
N PRO A 97 0.45 4.07 -10.08
CA PRO A 97 -0.24 4.46 -8.86
C PRO A 97 0.59 4.10 -7.63
N PHE A 98 0.75 5.05 -6.73
CA PHE A 98 1.30 4.84 -5.39
C PHE A 98 0.18 4.96 -4.37
N GLY A 99 -0.02 3.92 -3.56
CA GLY A 99 -0.59 4.05 -2.22
C GLY A 99 -1.86 4.91 -2.05
N PHE A 100 -2.81 4.86 -2.99
CA PHE A 100 -4.20 5.26 -2.72
C PHE A 100 -5.14 4.18 -3.23
N THR A 101 -5.50 3.31 -2.31
CA THR A 101 -6.86 2.79 -2.34
C THR A 101 -7.51 3.32 -1.08
N GLU A 102 -8.67 3.94 -1.20
CA GLU A 102 -9.49 4.24 -0.02
C GLU A 102 -9.51 2.97 0.83
N PRO A 103 -9.06 3.02 2.09
CA PRO A 103 -8.97 1.81 2.90
C PRO A 103 -10.35 1.17 3.09
N ILE A 104 -11.41 1.92 2.83
CA ILE A 104 -12.75 1.47 2.52
C ILE A 104 -13.24 2.24 1.29
N SER A 105 -12.98 1.74 0.08
CA SER A 105 -13.89 2.08 -1.02
C SER A 105 -15.23 1.40 -0.73
N PRO A 106 -16.38 1.99 -1.10
CA PRO A 106 -17.67 1.31 -0.99
C PRO A 106 -17.62 -0.10 -1.61
N ASP A 107 -16.83 -0.28 -2.65
CA ASP A 107 -16.59 -1.57 -3.30
C ASP A 107 -15.90 -2.61 -2.40
N ARG A 108 -14.94 -2.19 -1.57
CA ARG A 108 -14.24 -3.09 -0.63
C ARG A 108 -15.14 -3.53 0.50
N VAL A 109 -15.95 -2.62 1.04
CA VAL A 109 -16.97 -2.95 2.05
C VAL A 109 -18.00 -3.91 1.46
N ALA A 110 -18.50 -3.59 0.26
CA ALA A 110 -19.43 -4.47 -0.44
C ALA A 110 -18.81 -5.84 -0.70
N ARG A 111 -17.56 -5.93 -1.15
CA ARG A 111 -16.85 -7.20 -1.38
C ARG A 111 -16.66 -8.01 -0.10
N ARG A 112 -16.28 -7.36 1.01
CA ARG A 112 -16.11 -8.02 2.30
C ARG A 112 -17.44 -8.53 2.87
N ASN A 113 -18.50 -7.72 2.83
CA ASN A 113 -19.83 -8.12 3.30
C ASN A 113 -20.43 -9.22 2.41
N LYS A 114 -20.21 -9.16 1.09
CA LYS A 114 -20.55 -10.27 0.17
C LYS A 114 -19.85 -11.57 0.56
N GLY A 115 -18.56 -11.52 0.89
CA GLY A 115 -17.81 -12.68 1.36
C GLY A 115 -18.34 -13.26 2.68
N LEU A 116 -18.68 -12.40 3.64
CA LEU A 116 -19.31 -12.81 4.91
C LEU A 116 -20.66 -13.49 4.69
N VAL A 117 -21.54 -12.89 3.86
CA VAL A 117 -22.85 -13.46 3.53
C VAL A 117 -22.72 -14.78 2.77
N ALA A 118 -21.82 -14.85 1.78
CA ALA A 118 -21.56 -16.08 1.04
C ALA A 118 -21.10 -17.22 1.95
N GLY A 119 -20.20 -16.93 2.90
CA GLY A 119 -19.78 -17.90 3.91
C GLY A 119 -20.93 -18.34 4.82
N ALA A 120 -21.75 -17.40 5.31
CA ALA A 120 -22.91 -17.71 6.15
C ALA A 120 -23.94 -18.58 5.42
N LEU A 121 -24.21 -18.29 4.15
CA LEU A 121 -25.10 -19.09 3.30
C LEU A 121 -24.55 -20.51 3.09
N PHE A 122 -23.26 -20.64 2.77
CA PHE A 122 -22.61 -21.93 2.59
C PHE A 122 -22.79 -22.82 3.83
N PHE A 123 -22.42 -22.33 5.01
CA PHE A 123 -22.56 -23.11 6.24
C PHE A 123 -24.02 -23.35 6.63
N SER A 124 -24.93 -22.44 6.31
CA SER A 124 -26.37 -22.66 6.53
C SER A 124 -26.89 -23.84 5.72
N VAL A 125 -26.49 -23.94 4.44
CA VAL A 125 -26.84 -25.08 3.58
C VAL A 125 -26.21 -26.38 4.12
N VAL A 126 -24.95 -26.34 4.52
CA VAL A 126 -24.27 -27.51 5.12
C VAL A 126 -25.00 -28.00 6.37
N PHE A 127 -25.38 -27.10 7.28
CA PHE A 127 -26.10 -27.47 8.51
C PHE A 127 -27.51 -27.99 8.26
N LEU A 128 -28.19 -27.58 7.19
CA LEU A 128 -29.47 -28.15 6.80
C LEU A 128 -29.32 -29.49 6.07
N ALA A 129 -28.23 -29.70 5.32
CA ALA A 129 -27.98 -30.94 4.60
C ALA A 129 -27.62 -32.10 5.53
N ILE A 130 -26.85 -31.85 6.60
CA ILE A 130 -26.44 -32.88 7.58
C ILE A 130 -27.64 -33.67 8.16
N PRO A 131 -28.68 -33.04 8.76
CA PRO A 131 -29.81 -33.77 9.31
C PRO A 131 -30.61 -34.53 8.24
N LEU A 132 -30.68 -33.99 7.01
CA LEU A 132 -31.33 -34.67 5.88
C LEU A 132 -30.58 -35.96 5.51
N ILE A 133 -29.24 -35.90 5.44
CA ILE A 133 -28.40 -37.05 5.13
C ILE A 133 -28.49 -38.10 6.24
N ILE A 134 -28.41 -37.68 7.51
CA ILE A 134 -28.55 -38.60 8.66
C ILE A 134 -29.92 -39.28 8.63
N SER A 135 -30.99 -38.52 8.37
CA SER A 135 -32.34 -39.08 8.27
C SER A 135 -32.53 -40.06 7.11
N LEU A 136 -31.70 -40.00 6.07
CA LEU A 136 -31.71 -40.97 4.96
C LEU A 136 -30.83 -42.19 5.24
N ALA A 137 -29.82 -42.05 6.10
CA ALA A 137 -28.87 -43.11 6.42
C ALA A 137 -29.31 -43.96 7.62
N GLU A 138 -30.02 -43.36 8.59
CA GLU A 138 -30.28 -43.98 9.88
C GLU A 138 -31.63 -43.58 10.45
N ASP A 139 -32.52 -44.56 10.66
CA ASP A 139 -33.88 -44.34 11.16
C ASP A 139 -33.95 -44.14 12.69
N SER A 140 -32.83 -44.31 13.39
CA SER A 140 -32.80 -44.34 14.87
C SER A 140 -32.82 -42.95 15.52
N ILE A 141 -32.44 -41.90 14.78
CA ILE A 141 -32.35 -40.54 15.29
C ILE A 141 -33.57 -39.73 14.81
N PRO A 142 -34.41 -39.20 15.73
CA PRO A 142 -35.54 -38.36 15.32
C PRO A 142 -35.04 -37.07 14.67
N ILE A 143 -35.43 -36.85 13.41
CA ILE A 143 -35.01 -35.69 12.61
C ILE A 143 -35.29 -34.34 13.30
N GLN A 144 -36.32 -34.29 14.16
CA GLN A 144 -36.70 -33.09 14.92
C GLN A 144 -35.53 -32.54 15.76
N TYR A 145 -34.80 -33.40 16.49
CA TYR A 145 -33.68 -32.96 17.33
C TYR A 145 -32.51 -32.46 16.49
N ALA A 146 -32.23 -33.13 15.37
CA ALA A 146 -31.15 -32.75 14.46
C ALA A 146 -31.45 -31.40 13.77
N LEU A 147 -32.72 -31.13 13.41
CA LEU A 147 -33.15 -29.84 12.87
C LEU A 147 -33.06 -28.70 13.90
N ILE A 148 -33.40 -28.96 15.17
CA ILE A 148 -33.23 -27.98 16.26
C ILE A 148 -31.75 -27.59 16.41
N ALA A 149 -30.85 -28.58 16.41
CA ALA A 149 -29.41 -28.32 16.48
C ALA A 149 -28.90 -27.51 15.28
N ALA A 150 -29.35 -27.85 14.07
CA ALA A 150 -29.02 -27.10 12.85
C ALA A 150 -29.50 -25.64 12.95
N ALA A 151 -30.74 -25.42 13.38
CA ALA A 151 -31.31 -24.08 13.53
C ALA A 151 -30.51 -23.22 14.54
N ALA A 152 -30.06 -23.81 15.65
CA ALA A 152 -29.23 -23.12 16.63
C ALA A 152 -27.88 -22.68 16.04
N LEU A 153 -27.20 -23.55 15.30
CA LEU A 153 -25.92 -23.26 14.66
C LEU A 153 -26.05 -22.19 13.56
N ILE A 154 -27.11 -22.27 12.75
CA ILE A 154 -27.43 -21.27 11.73
C ILE A 154 -27.63 -19.90 12.39
N THR A 155 -28.44 -19.86 13.45
CA THR A 155 -28.70 -18.62 14.20
C THR A 155 -27.40 -18.01 14.74
N LEU A 156 -26.51 -18.84 15.32
CA LEU A 156 -25.22 -18.41 15.80
C LEU A 156 -24.34 -17.81 14.68
N ILE A 157 -24.28 -18.45 13.51
CA ILE A 157 -23.53 -17.93 12.35
C ILE A 157 -24.06 -16.58 11.89
N TRP A 158 -25.38 -16.41 11.81
CA TRP A 158 -25.98 -15.13 11.42
C TRP A 158 -25.74 -14.04 12.46
N ILE A 159 -25.77 -14.36 13.75
CA ILE A 159 -25.37 -13.44 14.82
C ILE A 159 -23.92 -13.00 14.64
N ILE A 160 -22.99 -13.93 14.44
CA ILE A 160 -21.57 -13.61 14.19
C ILE A 160 -21.42 -12.75 12.94
N THR A 161 -22.21 -13.02 11.89
CA THR A 161 -22.19 -12.26 10.63
C THR A 161 -22.63 -10.81 10.84
N VAL A 162 -23.69 -10.59 11.62
CA VAL A 162 -24.17 -9.25 12.00
C VAL A 162 -23.14 -8.51 12.85
N ILE A 163 -22.52 -9.20 13.82
CA ILE A 163 -21.48 -8.60 14.68
C ILE A 163 -20.25 -8.20 13.85
N ARG A 164 -19.82 -9.05 12.91
CA ARG A 164 -18.66 -8.81 12.04
C ARG A 164 -18.96 -7.96 10.81
N TRP A 165 -20.21 -7.51 10.65
CA TRP A 165 -20.65 -6.75 9.50
C TRP A 165 -19.87 -5.44 9.38
N GLU A 166 -19.21 -5.26 8.24
CA GLU A 166 -18.36 -4.10 8.01
C GLU A 166 -19.23 -2.88 7.64
N ARG A 167 -19.11 -1.80 8.41
CA ARG A 167 -19.93 -0.57 8.24
C ARG A 167 -19.17 0.56 7.57
N GLY A 168 -17.88 0.38 7.29
CA GLY A 168 -17.09 1.39 6.61
C GLY A 168 -16.89 2.67 7.43
N LYS A 169 -16.96 2.57 8.76
CA LYS A 169 -16.88 3.73 9.66
C LYS A 169 -15.44 4.23 9.74
N TYR A 170 -15.28 5.53 9.59
CA TYR A 170 -14.04 6.25 9.84
C TYR A 170 -14.27 7.33 10.89
N LYS A 171 -13.19 7.70 11.58
CA LYS A 171 -13.14 8.84 12.49
C LYS A 171 -12.08 9.81 12.00
N ASP A 172 -12.42 11.08 12.01
CA ASP A 172 -11.51 12.16 11.67
C ASP A 172 -10.97 12.79 12.95
N GLY A 173 -9.71 13.18 12.94
CA GLY A 173 -9.04 13.71 14.13
C GLY A 173 -7.77 14.48 13.80
N THR A 174 -7.13 14.97 14.84
CA THR A 174 -5.91 15.77 14.77
C THR A 174 -4.85 15.19 15.71
N VAL A 175 -3.61 15.15 15.26
CA VAL A 175 -2.48 14.71 16.08
C VAL A 175 -2.16 15.78 17.11
N ILE A 176 -2.19 15.42 18.39
CA ILE A 176 -1.99 16.38 19.49
C ILE A 176 -0.61 16.28 20.13
N ARG A 177 0.01 15.08 20.11
CA ARG A 177 1.27 14.83 20.83
C ARG A 177 2.00 13.59 20.32
N HIS A 178 3.32 13.64 20.44
CA HIS A 178 4.22 12.50 20.25
C HIS A 178 4.98 12.19 21.54
N THR A 179 5.27 10.92 21.78
CA THR A 179 6.12 10.48 22.88
C THR A 179 6.90 9.24 22.47
N SER A 180 8.15 9.13 22.92
CA SER A 180 8.99 7.95 22.75
C SER A 180 9.41 7.45 24.13
N GLU A 181 9.17 6.17 24.41
CA GLU A 181 9.57 5.53 25.67
C GLU A 181 10.43 4.31 25.39
N GLU A 182 11.48 4.08 26.17
CA GLU A 182 12.25 2.84 26.11
C GLU A 182 11.57 1.76 26.94
N ARG A 183 11.34 0.59 26.35
CA ARG A 183 10.64 -0.54 26.95
C ARG A 183 11.45 -1.82 26.78
N THR A 184 11.21 -2.79 27.64
CA THR A 184 11.79 -4.13 27.53
C THR A 184 10.69 -5.16 27.36
N ARG A 185 10.89 -6.10 26.43
CA ARG A 185 10.01 -7.25 26.21
C ARG A 185 10.80 -8.52 26.48
N SER A 186 10.19 -9.44 27.21
CA SER A 186 10.72 -10.78 27.40
C SER A 186 10.29 -11.68 26.24
N GLU A 187 11.25 -12.19 25.48
CA GLU A 187 11.02 -13.11 24.36
C GLU A 187 11.68 -14.46 24.64
N ARG A 188 11.10 -15.54 24.10
CA ARG A 188 11.72 -16.87 24.17
C ARG A 188 12.77 -16.98 23.08
N ASP A 189 14.01 -17.15 23.49
CA ASP A 189 15.10 -17.52 22.60
C ASP A 189 14.97 -19.01 22.26
N ILE A 190 14.54 -19.28 21.04
CA ILE A 190 14.39 -20.64 20.51
C ILE A 190 15.77 -21.28 20.25
N SER A 191 16.81 -20.45 20.06
CA SER A 191 18.17 -20.92 19.75
C SER A 191 18.95 -21.38 20.98
N ASN A 192 18.62 -20.85 22.17
CA ASN A 192 19.25 -21.26 23.43
C ASN A 192 18.26 -21.98 24.34
N THR A 193 18.45 -23.28 24.52
CA THR A 193 17.70 -24.09 25.49
C THR A 193 18.45 -24.22 26.81
N THR A 194 17.71 -24.13 27.91
CA THR A 194 18.19 -24.47 29.26
C THR A 194 18.49 -25.97 29.32
N ALA A 195 19.34 -26.43 30.26
CA ALA A 195 19.67 -27.86 30.44
C ALA A 195 18.44 -28.79 30.56
N SER A 196 17.28 -28.26 30.92
CA SER A 196 15.99 -28.97 30.96
C SER A 196 15.20 -28.95 29.63
N GLY A 197 15.81 -28.57 28.51
CA GLY A 197 15.19 -28.50 27.18
C GLY A 197 14.21 -27.34 26.94
N LYS A 198 14.07 -26.40 27.89
CA LYS A 198 13.16 -25.24 27.77
C LYS A 198 13.86 -24.04 27.14
N ALA A 199 13.23 -23.40 26.17
CA ALA A 199 13.70 -22.15 25.55
C ALA A 199 13.98 -21.08 26.62
N LYS A 200 15.20 -20.54 26.62
CA LYS A 200 15.63 -19.50 27.56
C LYS A 200 14.88 -18.21 27.24
N ARG A 201 14.44 -17.47 28.25
CA ARG A 201 13.86 -16.13 28.03
C ARG A 201 14.98 -15.08 28.02
N ILE A 202 14.97 -14.21 27.01
CA ILE A 202 15.86 -13.05 26.89
C ILE A 202 15.01 -11.77 26.94
N ASN A 203 15.57 -10.70 27.51
CA ASN A 203 14.92 -9.39 27.53
C ASN A 203 15.51 -8.55 26.41
N ILE A 204 14.67 -8.11 25.49
CA ILE A 204 15.05 -7.28 24.34
C ILE A 204 14.56 -5.86 24.63
N ALA A 205 15.46 -4.88 24.58
CA ALA A 205 15.11 -3.46 24.68
C ALA A 205 14.61 -2.96 23.32
N TYR A 206 13.53 -2.19 23.32
CA TYR A 206 12.97 -1.56 22.13
C TYR A 206 12.40 -0.18 22.48
N THR A 207 12.43 0.73 21.52
CA THR A 207 11.83 2.07 21.66
C THR A 207 10.38 2.03 21.18
N LEU A 208 9.45 2.41 22.04
CA LEU A 208 8.04 2.52 21.72
C LEU A 208 7.70 3.96 21.33
N TYR A 209 7.31 4.14 20.07
CA TYR A 209 6.83 5.41 19.55
C TYR A 209 5.31 5.49 19.72
N SER A 210 4.84 6.49 20.46
CA SER A 210 3.43 6.72 20.77
C SER A 210 2.96 8.01 20.13
N THR A 211 1.89 7.94 19.33
CA THR A 211 1.25 9.10 18.70
C THR A 211 -0.17 9.26 19.24
N TYR A 212 -0.47 10.43 19.79
CA TYR A 212 -1.77 10.75 20.38
C TYR A 212 -2.63 11.52 19.38
N VAL A 213 -3.84 11.04 19.15
CA VAL A 213 -4.80 11.66 18.22
C VAL A 213 -6.08 11.97 18.97
N GLN A 214 -6.54 13.21 18.85
CA GLN A 214 -7.84 13.64 19.31
C GLN A 214 -8.81 13.66 18.13
N TYR A 215 -9.87 12.88 18.22
CA TYR A 215 -10.91 12.82 17.20
C TYR A 215 -11.93 13.94 17.37
N ASP A 216 -12.64 14.26 16.29
CA ASP A 216 -13.66 15.31 16.24
C ASP A 216 -14.87 14.99 17.16
N ASP A 217 -15.05 13.73 17.57
CA ASP A 217 -16.05 13.30 18.56
C ASP A 217 -15.62 13.54 20.02
N GLY A 218 -14.43 14.12 20.23
CA GLY A 218 -13.84 14.38 21.54
C GLY A 218 -13.09 13.20 22.15
N THR A 219 -13.11 12.01 21.52
CA THR A 219 -12.35 10.85 21.99
C THR A 219 -10.88 10.96 21.63
N THR A 220 -10.01 10.33 22.44
CA THR A 220 -8.56 10.28 22.18
C THR A 220 -8.08 8.85 22.04
N ASP A 221 -7.31 8.56 21.00
CA ASP A 221 -6.60 7.29 20.83
C ASP A 221 -5.10 7.48 20.90
N THR A 222 -4.40 6.41 21.28
CA THR A 222 -2.94 6.34 21.27
C THR A 222 -2.48 5.21 20.34
N PHE A 223 -1.63 5.55 19.38
CA PHE A 223 -1.02 4.59 18.47
C PHE A 223 0.39 4.26 18.94
N ASN A 224 0.57 3.04 19.42
CA ASN A 224 1.84 2.51 19.91
C ASN A 224 2.50 1.66 18.83
N LEU A 225 3.66 2.07 18.33
CA LEU A 225 4.39 1.39 17.26
C LEU A 225 5.86 1.23 17.64
N GLU A 226 6.43 0.06 17.35
CA GLU A 226 7.87 -0.20 17.51
C GLU A 226 8.68 0.42 16.36
N ASN A 227 8.05 0.66 15.20
CA ASN A 227 8.67 1.29 14.04
C ASN A 227 8.38 2.81 14.01
N PRO A 228 9.41 3.68 13.87
CA PRO A 228 9.24 5.12 13.87
C PRO A 228 8.56 5.70 12.63
N ALA A 229 8.44 4.95 11.52
CA ALA A 229 7.95 5.49 10.24
C ALA A 229 6.65 6.30 10.38
N ASN A 230 5.70 5.71 11.10
CA ASN A 230 4.39 6.26 11.39
C ASN A 230 4.43 7.47 12.35
N HIS A 231 5.39 7.47 13.28
CA HIS A 231 5.62 8.57 14.23
C HIS A 231 6.29 9.77 13.58
N ILE A 232 7.09 9.56 12.53
CA ILE A 232 7.77 10.60 11.77
C ILE A 232 6.85 11.21 10.70
N GLN A 233 5.98 10.41 10.08
CA GLN A 233 5.08 10.86 9.01
C GLN A 233 3.93 11.76 9.49
N LEU A 234 3.49 11.59 10.73
CA LEU A 234 2.45 12.38 11.37
C LEU A 234 3.08 13.42 12.28
N ALA A 235 2.99 14.70 11.93
CA ALA A 235 3.41 15.81 12.78
C ALA A 235 2.27 16.28 13.69
N ILE A 236 2.61 16.94 14.79
CA ILE A 236 1.63 17.59 15.67
C ILE A 236 0.84 18.62 14.86
N GLY A 237 -0.48 18.57 14.96
CA GLY A 237 -1.41 19.42 14.21
C GLY A 237 -1.89 18.81 12.88
N ASP A 238 -1.31 17.70 12.41
CA ASP A 238 -1.79 17.05 11.20
C ASP A 238 -3.19 16.45 11.40
N ARG A 239 -4.03 16.61 10.38
CA ARG A 239 -5.33 15.94 10.30
C ARG A 239 -5.14 14.49 9.88
N VAL A 240 -5.87 13.60 10.52
CA VAL A 240 -5.81 12.15 10.27
C VAL A 240 -7.21 11.56 10.20
N ARG A 241 -7.38 10.59 9.29
CA ARG A 241 -8.56 9.73 9.22
C ARG A 241 -8.20 8.36 9.73
N TYR A 242 -8.85 7.91 10.80
CA TYR A 242 -8.75 6.57 11.33
C TYR A 242 -9.88 5.68 10.80
N TYR A 243 -9.52 4.52 10.26
CA TYR A 243 -10.46 3.55 9.74
C TYR A 243 -10.64 2.44 10.77
N THR A 244 -11.85 2.38 11.36
CA THR A 244 -12.13 1.48 12.49
C THR A 244 -12.02 0.00 12.13
N SER A 245 -12.21 -0.35 10.85
CA SER A 245 -12.20 -1.72 10.34
C SER A 245 -10.81 -2.32 10.18
N THR A 246 -9.91 -1.60 9.51
CA THR A 246 -8.53 -2.00 9.24
C THR A 246 -7.61 -1.63 10.40
N ARG A 247 -8.09 -0.79 11.33
CA ARG A 247 -7.30 -0.16 12.40
C ARG A 247 -6.08 0.57 11.85
N THR A 248 -6.22 1.13 10.65
CA THR A 248 -5.20 1.94 9.99
C THR A 248 -5.62 3.39 10.01
N TYR A 249 -4.66 4.30 10.07
CA TYR A 249 -4.91 5.72 9.91
C TYR A 249 -4.31 6.21 8.58
N ARG A 250 -4.71 7.41 8.16
CA ARG A 250 -4.11 8.11 7.04
C ARG A 250 -4.07 9.60 7.32
N LYS A 251 -2.94 10.25 7.04
CA LYS A 251 -2.84 11.70 7.02
C LYS A 251 -3.76 12.27 5.93
N MET A 252 -4.52 13.32 6.26
CA MET A 252 -5.38 14.04 5.31
C MET A 252 -4.63 15.12 4.55
#